data_AF-A0A141BT97-F1
#
_entry.id   AF-A0A141BT97-F1
#
_cell.length_a   1.000
_cell.length_b   1.000
_cell.length_c   1.000
_cell.angle_alpha   90.00
_cell.angle_beta   90.00
_cell.angle_gamma   90.00
#
_symmetry.space_group_name_H-M   'P 1'
#
loop_
_entity.id
_entity.type
_entity.pdbx_description
1 polymer ?
#
loop_
_entity_poly.entity_id
_entity_poly.type
_entity_poly.pdbx_seq_one_letter_code
_entity_poly.pdbx_strand_id
1 'polypeptide(L)'
;YTEGAELVDSVLDVVRKEAEGTDCLQGFQITHSLGGGTGAGMGTLLISKIREEFPDRMMCTYSVVPSPKVSDTVVEPYNATLSVHQLVENSDETFCIDNEALYDICFRTLKLSTPTYGDLNHLVSIVMSGITTCLRFPGQLNSDLRKLAVNMVPFPRLHFFMTGFAPLTARG
;
A
#
# COMPACT_ATOMS: atom_id res chain seq x y z
N TYR A 1 -8.73 -17.30 -4.75
CA TYR A 1 -8.58 -18.61 -4.08
C TYR A 1 -8.14 -19.70 -5.04
N THR A 2 -8.79 -19.90 -6.19
CA THR A 2 -8.36 -20.92 -7.18
C THR A 2 -7.16 -20.47 -8.01
N GLU A 3 -7.31 -19.41 -8.81
CA GLU A 3 -6.24 -18.96 -9.73
C GLU A 3 -5.00 -18.40 -9.00
N GLY A 4 -5.22 -17.65 -7.91
CA GLY A 4 -4.11 -17.08 -7.13
C GLY A 4 -3.24 -18.14 -6.44
N ALA A 5 -3.81 -19.30 -6.09
CA ALA A 5 -3.05 -20.36 -5.42
C ALA A 5 -2.10 -21.10 -6.38
N GLU A 6 -2.41 -21.15 -7.68
CA GLU A 6 -1.51 -21.76 -8.66
C GLU A 6 -0.27 -20.87 -8.94
N LEU A 7 -0.43 -19.55 -8.79
CA LEU A 7 0.63 -18.59 -9.08
C LEU A 7 1.45 -18.20 -7.84
N VAL A 8 0.88 -18.28 -6.63
CA VAL A 8 1.53 -17.78 -5.41
C VAL A 8 2.87 -18.47 -5.14
N ASP A 9 2.97 -19.78 -5.36
CA ASP A 9 4.20 -20.54 -5.10
C ASP A 9 5.35 -20.03 -5.97
N SER A 10 5.07 -19.77 -7.26
CA SER A 10 6.06 -19.23 -8.18
C SER A 10 6.53 -17.82 -7.78
N VAL A 11 5.63 -16.99 -7.24
CA VAL A 11 5.95 -15.65 -6.76
C VAL A 11 6.76 -15.73 -5.46
N LEU A 12 6.39 -16.62 -4.53
CA LEU A 12 7.11 -16.83 -3.27
C LEU A 12 8.54 -17.29 -3.50
N ASP A 13 8.78 -18.19 -4.46
CA ASP A 13 10.14 -18.63 -4.78
C ASP A 13 11.02 -17.48 -5.28
N VAL A 14 10.47 -16.55 -6.07
CA VAL A 14 11.18 -15.33 -6.47
C VAL A 14 11.42 -14.42 -5.26
N VAL A 15 10.42 -14.22 -4.41
CA VAL A 15 10.56 -13.39 -3.19
C VAL A 15 11.63 -13.94 -2.25
N ARG A 16 11.70 -15.27 -2.07
CA ARG A 16 12.74 -15.93 -1.29
C ARG A 16 14.13 -15.67 -1.86
N LYS A 17 14.29 -15.85 -3.17
CA LYS A 17 15.55 -15.60 -3.85
C LYS A 17 16.04 -14.15 -3.68
N GLU A 18 15.13 -13.18 -3.80
CA GLU A 18 15.46 -11.77 -3.57
C GLU A 18 15.76 -11.48 -2.09
N ALA A 19 15.05 -12.11 -1.16
CA ALA A 19 15.32 -11.99 0.28
C ALA A 19 16.70 -12.55 0.65
N GLU A 20 17.09 -13.70 0.11
CA GLU A 20 18.43 -14.29 0.27
C GLU A 20 19.54 -13.43 -0.33
N GLY A 21 19.22 -12.63 -1.35
CA GLY A 21 20.14 -11.67 -1.95
C GLY A 21 20.43 -10.44 -1.08
N THR A 22 19.71 -10.25 0.03
CA THR A 22 19.91 -9.11 0.95
C THR A 22 20.65 -9.53 2.22
N ASP A 23 21.58 -8.70 2.68
CA ASP A 23 22.31 -8.96 3.93
C ASP A 23 21.40 -8.92 5.17
N CYS A 24 20.43 -8.00 5.18
CA CYS A 24 19.44 -7.87 6.25
C CYS A 24 18.14 -7.24 5.74
N LEU A 25 17.15 -8.08 5.48
CA LEU A 25 15.82 -7.65 5.05
C LEU A 25 15.09 -6.90 6.18
N GLN A 26 14.65 -5.66 5.94
CA GLN A 26 13.87 -4.91 6.94
C GLN A 26 12.37 -5.25 6.94
N GLY A 27 11.81 -5.44 5.75
CA GLY A 27 10.38 -5.64 5.56
C GLY A 27 9.99 -5.68 4.09
N PHE A 28 8.69 -5.84 3.87
CA PHE A 28 8.07 -5.90 2.55
C PHE A 28 7.11 -4.73 2.36
N GLN A 29 7.04 -4.25 1.12
CA GLN A 29 6.09 -3.23 0.69
C GLN A 29 5.21 -3.80 -0.42
N ILE A 30 3.90 -3.85 -0.19
CA ILE A 30 2.95 -4.42 -1.15
C ILE A 30 1.99 -3.34 -1.61
N THR A 31 1.94 -3.10 -2.92
CA THR A 31 1.00 -2.15 -3.53
C THR A 31 -0.11 -2.93 -4.22
N HIS A 32 -1.35 -2.71 -3.80
CA HIS A 32 -2.50 -3.44 -4.36
C HIS A 32 -3.80 -2.64 -4.24
N SER A 33 -4.80 -2.99 -5.04
CA SER A 33 -6.15 -2.42 -4.93
C SER A 33 -7.05 -3.35 -4.12
N LEU A 34 -7.92 -2.77 -3.30
CA LEU A 34 -8.93 -3.52 -2.53
C LEU A 34 -10.21 -3.77 -3.32
N GLY A 35 -10.46 -2.95 -4.34
CA GLY A 35 -11.65 -3.11 -5.20
C GLY A 35 -11.52 -4.23 -6.23
N GLY A 36 -10.32 -4.44 -6.79
CA GLY A 36 -10.12 -5.39 -7.89
C GLY A 36 -9.94 -6.83 -7.42
N GLY A 37 -10.48 -7.81 -8.15
CA GLY A 37 -10.42 -9.23 -7.77
C GLY A 37 -9.01 -9.78 -7.58
N THR A 38 -8.06 -9.40 -8.44
CA THR A 38 -6.65 -9.84 -8.33
C THR A 38 -5.91 -9.11 -7.20
N GLY A 39 -6.03 -7.79 -7.11
CA GLY A 39 -5.37 -7.00 -6.06
C GLY A 39 -5.87 -7.37 -4.66
N ALA A 40 -7.18 -7.58 -4.53
CA ALA A 40 -7.85 -7.99 -3.31
C ALA A 40 -7.49 -9.44 -2.97
N GLY A 41 -7.76 -10.38 -3.88
CA GLY A 41 -7.64 -11.82 -3.63
C GLY A 41 -6.20 -12.33 -3.61
N MET A 42 -5.43 -12.05 -4.67
CA MET A 42 -4.04 -12.51 -4.75
C MET A 42 -3.13 -11.71 -3.83
N GLY A 43 -3.33 -10.38 -3.74
CA GLY A 43 -2.54 -9.54 -2.84
C GLY A 43 -2.64 -9.97 -1.37
N THR A 44 -3.86 -10.25 -0.88
CA THR A 44 -4.04 -10.69 0.51
C THR A 44 -3.52 -12.10 0.78
N LEU A 45 -3.65 -13.02 -0.19
CA LEU A 45 -3.05 -14.34 -0.11
C LEU A 45 -1.51 -14.25 0.01
N LEU A 46 -0.89 -13.39 -0.80
CA LEU A 46 0.55 -13.19 -0.78
C LEU A 46 1.03 -12.61 0.55
N ILE A 47 0.31 -11.60 1.08
CA ILE A 47 0.62 -10.99 2.38
C ILE A 47 0.61 -12.04 3.50
N SER A 48 -0.43 -12.89 3.54
CA SER A 48 -0.56 -13.96 4.53
C SER A 48 0.61 -14.95 4.43
N LYS A 49 0.96 -15.39 3.21
CA LYS A 49 2.06 -16.32 2.99
C LYS A 49 3.43 -15.75 3.36
N ILE A 50 3.70 -14.49 3.01
CA ILE A 50 4.96 -13.84 3.38
C ILE A 50 5.03 -13.68 4.91
N ARG A 51 3.91 -13.37 5.58
CA ARG A 51 3.87 -13.30 7.05
C ARG A 51 4.15 -14.66 7.71
N GLU A 52 3.68 -15.77 7.13
CA GLU A 52 3.97 -17.12 7.61
C GLU A 52 5.48 -17.43 7.54
N GLU A 53 6.17 -17.06 6.45
CA GLU A 53 7.61 -17.33 6.27
C GLU A 53 8.52 -16.33 6.99
N PHE A 54 8.11 -15.07 7.06
CA PHE A 54 8.90 -13.95 7.59
C PHE A 54 8.15 -13.20 8.71
N PRO A 55 7.83 -13.86 9.84
CA PRO A 55 6.96 -13.28 10.87
C PRO A 55 7.54 -12.01 11.53
N ASP A 56 8.87 -11.93 11.68
CA ASP A 56 9.53 -10.80 12.37
C ASP A 56 9.76 -9.57 11.48
N ARG A 57 9.48 -9.67 10.17
CA ARG A 57 9.72 -8.61 9.20
C ARG A 57 8.51 -7.68 9.10
N MET A 58 8.78 -6.39 8.90
CA MET A 58 7.73 -5.39 8.76
C MET A 58 6.92 -5.62 7.48
N MET A 59 5.59 -5.57 7.57
CA MET A 59 4.68 -5.71 6.44
C MET A 59 3.89 -4.42 6.23
N CYS A 60 4.29 -3.64 5.23
CA CYS A 60 3.64 -2.38 4.86
C CYS A 60 2.82 -2.56 3.57
N THR A 61 1.59 -2.09 3.55
CA THR A 61 0.73 -2.13 2.36
C THR A 61 0.33 -0.73 1.91
N TYR A 62 0.33 -0.52 0.60
CA TYR A 62 -0.24 0.65 -0.05
C TYR A 62 -1.51 0.18 -0.74
N SER A 63 -2.65 0.44 -0.10
CA SER A 63 -3.93 -0.13 -0.47
C SER A 63 -4.83 0.96 -1.04
N VAL A 64 -5.20 0.81 -2.32
CA VAL A 64 -6.19 1.69 -2.95
C VAL A 64 -7.58 1.26 -2.50
N VAL A 65 -8.25 2.12 -1.73
CA VAL A 65 -9.61 1.90 -1.23
C VAL A 65 -10.62 2.22 -2.32
N PRO A 66 -11.74 1.48 -2.39
CA PRO A 66 -12.78 1.75 -3.37
C PRO A 66 -13.49 3.07 -3.07
N SER A 67 -13.90 3.79 -4.12
CA SER A 67 -14.72 5.01 -4.01
C SER A 67 -16.02 4.85 -4.82
N PRO A 68 -17.16 5.31 -4.30
CA PRO A 68 -18.45 5.21 -4.99
C PRO A 68 -18.53 6.02 -6.29
N LYS A 69 -17.69 7.06 -6.48
CA LYS A 69 -17.75 7.92 -7.68
C LYS A 69 -16.83 7.47 -8.81
N VAL A 70 -15.81 6.69 -8.48
CA VAL A 70 -14.73 6.28 -9.41
C VAL A 70 -14.72 4.76 -9.62
N SER A 71 -15.60 4.03 -8.92
CA SER A 71 -15.72 2.58 -9.01
C SER A 71 -16.36 2.17 -10.34
N ASP A 72 -15.65 1.30 -11.07
CA ASP A 72 -16.15 0.65 -12.29
C ASP A 72 -16.82 -0.71 -11.97
N THR A 73 -16.67 -1.24 -10.75
CA THR A 73 -17.14 -2.59 -10.39
C THR A 73 -18.11 -2.61 -9.21
N VAL A 74 -19.31 -3.16 -9.43
CA VAL A 74 -20.38 -3.24 -8.41
C VAL A 74 -20.04 -4.14 -7.21
N VAL A 75 -19.02 -4.99 -7.34
CA VAL A 75 -18.58 -5.94 -6.30
C VAL A 75 -17.44 -5.43 -5.43
N GLU A 76 -16.96 -4.19 -5.62
CA GLU A 76 -15.87 -3.62 -4.82
C GLU A 76 -16.12 -3.66 -3.31
N PRO A 77 -17.35 -3.36 -2.80
CA PRO A 77 -17.58 -3.43 -1.37
C PRO A 77 -17.36 -4.84 -0.79
N TYR A 78 -17.70 -5.89 -1.55
CA TYR A 78 -17.48 -7.27 -1.15
C TYR A 78 -15.98 -7.60 -1.10
N ASN A 79 -15.25 -7.24 -2.16
CA ASN A 79 -13.81 -7.47 -2.24
C ASN A 79 -13.06 -6.72 -1.13
N ALA A 80 -13.39 -5.44 -0.94
CA ALA A 80 -12.76 -4.63 0.09
C ALA A 80 -13.02 -5.15 1.49
N THR A 81 -14.25 -5.57 1.80
CA THR A 81 -14.59 -6.13 3.13
C THR A 81 -13.80 -7.40 3.42
N LEU A 82 -13.73 -8.33 2.45
CA LEU A 82 -12.97 -9.57 2.60
C LEU A 82 -11.46 -9.33 2.70
N SER A 83 -10.93 -8.39 1.91
CA SER A 83 -9.50 -8.09 1.93
C SER A 83 -9.07 -7.31 3.16
N VAL A 84 -9.88 -6.37 3.65
CA VAL A 84 -9.58 -5.64 4.88
C VAL A 84 -9.50 -6.59 6.06
N HIS A 85 -10.36 -7.61 6.14
CA HIS A 85 -10.27 -8.62 7.20
C HIS A 85 -8.88 -9.29 7.26
N GLN A 86 -8.32 -9.65 6.10
CA GLN A 86 -6.98 -10.24 6.01
C GLN A 86 -5.87 -9.22 6.30
N LEU A 87 -6.04 -7.96 5.90
CA LEU A 87 -5.07 -6.89 6.19
C LEU A 87 -5.00 -6.56 7.68
N VAL A 88 -6.13 -6.59 8.40
CA VAL A 88 -6.18 -6.33 9.84
C VAL A 88 -5.30 -7.31 10.62
N GLU A 89 -5.16 -8.54 10.15
CA GLU A 89 -4.40 -9.58 10.86
C GLU A 89 -2.95 -9.68 10.39
N ASN A 90 -2.70 -9.46 9.09
CA ASN A 90 -1.41 -9.79 8.49
C ASN A 90 -0.52 -8.57 8.18
N SER A 91 -1.06 -7.34 8.08
CA SER A 91 -0.25 -6.14 7.84
C SER A 91 0.12 -5.43 9.15
N ASP A 92 1.29 -4.80 9.20
CA ASP A 92 1.71 -3.96 10.32
C ASP A 92 1.35 -2.49 10.11
N GLU A 93 1.36 -2.04 8.85
CA GLU A 93 1.04 -0.68 8.44
C GLU A 93 0.25 -0.73 7.13
N THR A 94 -0.95 -0.17 7.10
CA THR A 94 -1.73 -0.03 5.85
C THR A 94 -1.92 1.44 5.52
N PHE A 95 -1.32 1.89 4.42
CA PHE A 95 -1.53 3.22 3.86
C PHE A 95 -2.74 3.19 2.92
N CYS A 96 -3.84 3.80 3.37
CA CYS A 96 -5.07 3.90 2.60
C CYS A 96 -4.97 5.05 1.60
N ILE A 97 -5.16 4.73 0.32
CA ILE A 97 -5.15 5.69 -0.79
C ILE A 97 -6.54 5.73 -1.40
N ASP A 98 -7.19 6.89 -1.37
CA ASP A 98 -8.50 7.09 -1.98
C ASP A 98 -8.36 7.82 -3.32
N ASN A 99 -8.82 7.16 -4.39
CA ASN A 99 -8.82 7.73 -5.72
C ASN A 99 -9.69 8.98 -5.81
N GLU A 100 -10.84 9.04 -5.13
CA GLU A 100 -11.71 10.21 -5.17
C GLU A 100 -11.03 11.44 -4.56
N ALA A 101 -10.38 11.26 -3.42
CA ALA A 101 -9.59 12.32 -2.80
C ALA A 101 -8.45 12.79 -3.72
N LEU A 102 -7.76 11.87 -4.40
CA LEU A 102 -6.73 12.22 -5.37
C LEU A 102 -7.29 12.98 -6.59
N TYR A 103 -8.44 12.56 -7.11
CA TYR A 103 -9.14 13.26 -8.19
C TYR A 103 -9.52 14.68 -7.78
N ASP A 104 -10.08 14.85 -6.57
CA ASP A 104 -10.42 16.16 -6.02
C ASP A 104 -9.18 17.05 -5.84
N ILE A 105 -8.05 16.50 -5.40
CA ILE A 105 -6.77 17.23 -5.28
C ILE A 105 -6.26 17.68 -6.66
N CYS A 106 -6.25 16.78 -7.65
CA CYS A 106 -5.81 17.10 -9.01
C CYS A 106 -6.68 18.20 -9.63
N PHE A 107 -7.99 18.13 -9.44
CA PHE A 107 -8.93 19.09 -10.01
C PHE A 107 -8.89 20.44 -9.29
N ARG A 108 -8.98 20.46 -7.96
CA ARG A 108 -9.09 21.71 -7.17
C ARG A 108 -7.76 22.39 -6.93
N THR A 109 -6.72 21.62 -6.58
CA THR A 109 -5.43 22.16 -6.14
C THR A 109 -4.45 22.30 -7.31
N LEU A 110 -4.34 21.26 -8.15
CA LEU A 110 -3.45 21.28 -9.31
C LEU A 110 -4.08 21.92 -10.56
N LYS A 111 -5.39 22.24 -10.51
CA LYS A 111 -6.14 22.87 -11.60
C LYS A 111 -6.11 22.10 -12.93
N LEU A 112 -5.99 20.77 -12.86
CA LEU A 112 -6.04 19.91 -14.04
C LEU A 112 -7.50 19.70 -14.46
N SER A 113 -7.84 20.09 -15.69
CA SER A 113 -9.21 19.98 -16.22
C SER A 113 -9.64 18.53 -16.46
N THR A 114 -8.71 17.66 -16.86
CA THR A 114 -8.95 16.24 -17.13
C THR A 114 -7.86 15.40 -16.46
N PRO A 115 -7.95 15.15 -15.14
CA PRO A 115 -6.98 14.31 -14.43
C PRO A 115 -6.97 12.88 -14.97
N THR A 116 -5.78 12.35 -15.23
CA THR A 116 -5.58 10.97 -15.70
C THR A 116 -5.00 10.09 -14.59
N TYR A 117 -5.09 8.76 -14.73
CA TYR A 117 -4.44 7.84 -13.79
C TYR A 117 -2.92 8.06 -13.70
N GLY A 118 -2.27 8.59 -14.74
CA GLY A 118 -0.87 8.98 -14.68
C GLY A 118 -0.60 10.08 -13.65
N ASP A 119 -1.49 11.08 -13.58
CA ASP A 119 -1.38 12.19 -12.62
C ASP A 119 -1.60 11.70 -11.18
N LEU A 120 -2.58 10.82 -10.98
CA LEU A 120 -2.86 10.20 -9.68
C LEU A 120 -1.67 9.35 -9.22
N ASN A 121 -1.14 8.49 -10.10
CA ASN A 121 -0.01 7.64 -9.79
C ASN A 121 1.25 8.45 -9.48
N HIS A 122 1.44 9.60 -10.14
CA HIS A 122 2.52 10.52 -9.83
C HIS A 122 2.41 11.04 -8.39
N LEU A 123 1.22 11.47 -7.94
CA LEU A 123 1.00 11.89 -6.56
C LEU A 123 1.26 10.76 -5.55
N VAL A 124 0.74 9.56 -5.82
CA VAL A 124 0.96 8.37 -4.97
C VAL A 124 2.45 8.05 -4.85
N SER A 125 3.18 8.10 -5.97
CA SER A 125 4.63 7.84 -5.98
C SER A 125 5.43 8.83 -5.14
N ILE A 126 5.01 10.11 -5.10
CA ILE A 126 5.64 11.14 -4.25
C ILE A 126 5.42 10.80 -2.77
N VAL A 127 4.21 10.41 -2.39
CA VAL A 127 3.88 10.01 -1.01
C VAL A 127 4.71 8.79 -0.59
N MET A 128 4.75 7.74 -1.42
CA MET A 128 5.53 6.52 -1.16
C MET A 128 7.03 6.84 -1.05
N SER A 129 7.53 7.72 -1.92
CA SER A 129 8.91 8.22 -1.85
C SER A 129 9.16 8.96 -0.53
N GLY A 130 8.24 9.82 -0.09
CA GLY A 130 8.33 10.54 1.18
C GLY A 130 8.46 9.61 2.38
N ILE A 131 7.59 8.60 2.48
CA ILE A 131 7.59 7.61 3.57
C ILE A 131 8.93 6.85 3.63
N THR A 132 9.49 6.49 2.48
CA THR A 132 10.75 5.71 2.38
C THR A 132 12.02 6.57 2.32
N THR A 133 11.91 7.90 2.45
CA THR A 133 13.06 8.80 2.30
C THR A 133 14.12 8.53 3.38
N CYS A 134 13.69 8.28 4.63
CA CYS A 134 14.60 8.01 5.76
C CYS A 134 15.39 6.69 5.62
N LEU A 135 14.94 5.78 4.74
CA LEU A 135 15.65 4.53 4.45
C LEU A 135 16.72 4.72 3.36
N ARG A 136 16.50 5.67 2.45
CA ARG A 136 17.31 5.87 1.25
C ARG A 136 18.37 6.95 1.41
N PHE A 137 18.12 7.95 2.27
CA PHE A 137 18.99 9.10 2.44
C PHE A 137 19.31 9.33 3.92
N PRO A 138 20.53 9.80 4.24
CA PRO A 138 20.88 10.16 5.60
C PRO A 138 20.11 11.42 6.04
N GLY A 139 19.36 11.32 7.13
CA GLY A 139 18.72 12.44 7.80
C GLY A 139 19.26 12.66 9.22
N GLN A 140 19.06 13.85 9.77
CA GLN A 140 19.38 14.15 11.18
C GLN A 140 18.42 13.44 12.15
N LEU A 141 17.18 13.19 11.71
CA LEU A 141 16.16 12.49 12.47
C LEU A 141 15.62 11.34 11.62
N ASN A 142 16.26 10.18 11.71
CA ASN A 142 15.85 9.00 10.96
C ASN A 142 14.71 8.27 11.68
N SER A 143 13.71 7.89 10.90
CA SER A 143 12.65 6.96 11.29
C SER A 143 12.64 5.81 10.29
N ASP A 144 12.95 4.61 10.76
CA ASP A 144 12.72 3.39 10.01
C ASP A 144 11.22 3.03 10.03
N LEU A 145 10.82 2.08 9.18
CA LEU A 145 9.43 1.61 9.15
C LEU A 145 8.97 1.10 10.52
N ARG A 146 9.87 0.43 11.26
CA ARG A 146 9.55 -0.08 12.59
C ARG A 146 9.26 1.04 13.59
N LYS A 147 10.05 2.12 13.59
CA LYS A 147 9.82 3.28 14.48
C LYS A 147 8.57 4.06 14.06
N LEU A 148 8.23 4.09 12.78
CA LEU A 148 6.96 4.65 12.32
C LEU A 148 5.79 3.86 12.93
N ALA A 149 5.81 2.53 12.79
CA ALA A 149 4.79 1.63 13.33
C ALA A 149 4.65 1.80 14.85
N VAL A 150 5.76 1.76 15.60
CA VAL A 150 5.75 1.87 17.07
C VAL A 150 5.19 3.22 17.54
N ASN A 151 5.44 4.31 16.81
CA ASN A 151 4.98 5.63 17.20
C ASN A 151 3.52 5.90 16.82
N MET A 152 3.03 5.35 15.70
CA MET A 152 1.71 5.68 15.16
C MET A 152 0.66 4.58 15.36
N VAL A 153 1.04 3.35 15.71
CA VAL A 153 0.13 2.22 15.96
C VAL A 153 0.02 1.95 17.46
N PRO A 154 -0.95 2.56 18.17
CA PRO A 154 -1.14 2.32 19.60
C PRO A 154 -1.73 0.94 19.90
N PHE A 155 -2.49 0.37 18.95
CA PHE A 155 -3.14 -0.93 19.09
C PHE A 155 -2.93 -1.76 17.81
N PRO A 156 -2.64 -3.07 17.90
CA PRO A 156 -2.29 -3.90 16.75
C PRO A 156 -3.32 -3.97 15.61
N ARG A 157 -4.59 -3.63 15.86
CA ARG A 157 -5.66 -3.63 14.86
C ARG A 157 -5.99 -2.24 14.29
N LEU A 158 -5.35 -1.19 14.81
CA LEU A 158 -5.57 0.21 14.44
C LEU A 158 -4.33 0.78 13.74
N HIS A 159 -3.96 0.14 12.63
CA HIS A 159 -2.75 0.41 11.84
C HIS A 159 -3.05 0.93 10.43
N PHE A 160 -4.23 1.50 10.24
CA PHE A 160 -4.64 2.14 8.99
C PHE A 160 -4.27 3.62 9.01
N PHE A 161 -3.38 4.01 8.11
CA PHE A 161 -2.92 5.38 7.96
C PHE A 161 -3.59 6.07 6.78
N MET A 162 -4.01 7.30 7.00
CA MET A 162 -4.35 8.22 5.93
C MET A 162 -3.10 9.02 5.54
N THR A 163 -2.77 9.01 4.26
CA THR A 163 -1.59 9.71 3.76
C THR A 163 -1.95 11.07 3.16
N GLY A 164 -1.02 12.01 3.24
CA GLY A 164 -1.17 13.34 2.67
C GLY A 164 0.19 13.91 2.29
N PHE A 165 0.20 14.79 1.29
CA PHE A 165 1.41 15.46 0.83
C PHE A 165 1.19 16.97 0.73
N ALA A 166 2.20 17.73 1.14
CA ALA A 166 2.27 19.16 0.99
C ALA A 166 3.75 19.60 0.79
N PRO A 167 4.02 20.67 0.04
CA PRO A 167 3.07 21.53 -0.67
C PRO A 167 2.61 20.94 -2.01
N LEU A 168 1.37 21.22 -2.40
CA LEU A 168 0.82 20.91 -3.72
C LEU A 168 0.62 22.22 -4.49
N THR A 169 1.47 22.45 -5.47
CA THR A 169 1.42 23.66 -6.31
C THR A 169 1.07 23.28 -7.74
N ALA A 170 0.05 23.92 -8.30
CA ALA A 170 -0.26 23.80 -9.72
C ALA A 170 0.96 24.16 -10.56
N ARG A 171 1.22 23.37 -11.62
CA ARG A 171 2.11 23.82 -12.69
C ARG A 171 1.33 24.92 -13.41
N GLY A 172 1.83 26.16 -13.30
CA GLY A 172 1.15 27.42 -13.63
C GLY A 172 0.32 27.41 -14.91
#